data_AF-L8M6X2-F1
#
_entry.id   AF-L8M6X2-F1
#
_cell.length_a   1.000
_cell.length_b   1.000
_cell.length_c   1.000
_cell.angle_alpha   90.00
_cell.angle_beta   90.00
_cell.angle_gamma   90.00
#
_symmetry.space_group_name_H-M   'P 1'
#
loop_
_entity.id
_entity.type
_entity.pdbx_description
1 polymer ?
#
loop_
_entity_poly.entity_id
_entity_poly.type
_entity_poly.pdbx_seq_one_letter_code
_entity_poly.pdbx_strand_id
1 'polypeptide(L)'
;MSKINQGICKLGLIFSGSILTITNPGPGNYEQYASEQLNTYLKQDVCPEIDQKLSKPCSILVDFARPQLNMAIADQTQRRNFLLFSIYQTELSIPSTLPDYYFETLGIFDKFYTYCAESSD
;
A
#
# COMPACT_ATOMS: atom_id res chain seq x y z
N MET A 1 -7.95 10.73 -25.18
CA MET A 1 -6.59 10.86 -24.61
C MET A 1 -6.65 11.81 -23.42
N SER A 2 -6.03 11.41 -22.30
CA SER A 2 -5.83 12.16 -21.06
C SER A 2 -7.02 12.22 -20.07
N LYS A 3 -7.23 11.15 -19.31
CA LYS A 3 -7.72 11.25 -17.92
C LYS A 3 -6.49 11.10 -17.01
N ILE A 4 -5.99 12.23 -16.53
CA ILE A 4 -4.96 12.30 -15.48
C ILE A 4 -5.71 12.00 -14.18
N ASN A 5 -5.76 10.74 -13.76
CA ASN A 5 -6.53 10.31 -12.58
C ASN A 5 -5.61 10.30 -11.35
N GLN A 6 -5.44 11.49 -10.77
CA GLN A 6 -5.11 11.79 -9.38
C GLN A 6 -4.47 10.70 -8.48
N GLY A 7 -3.26 10.25 -8.79
CA GLY A 7 -2.32 9.80 -7.76
C GLY A 7 -1.71 11.02 -7.05
N ILE A 8 -2.16 11.37 -5.83
CA ILE A 8 -1.53 12.46 -5.08
C ILE A 8 -0.26 11.94 -4.41
N CYS A 9 0.86 11.99 -5.13
CA CYS A 9 2.18 11.70 -4.56
C CYS A 9 2.62 12.85 -3.63
N LYS A 10 2.36 12.73 -2.32
CA LYS A 10 2.75 13.75 -1.34
C LYS A 10 4.13 13.43 -0.77
N LEU A 11 5.17 14.13 -1.23
CA LEU A 11 6.47 14.13 -0.56
C LEU A 11 6.37 14.89 0.78
N GLY A 12 6.13 14.16 1.87
CA GLY A 12 6.21 14.69 3.24
C GLY A 12 7.49 14.22 3.91
N LEU A 13 8.57 15.00 3.87
CA LEU A 13 9.80 14.74 4.61
C LEU A 13 9.98 15.76 5.73
N ILE A 14 9.76 15.35 6.97
CA ILE A 14 10.20 16.08 8.17
C ILE A 14 11.32 15.26 8.81
N PHE A 15 12.54 15.76 8.76
CA PHE A 15 13.72 15.10 9.34
C PHE A 15 14.06 15.75 10.69
N SER A 16 13.84 15.04 11.80
CA SER A 16 14.35 15.42 13.12
C SER A 16 15.56 14.55 13.44
N GLY A 17 16.73 15.18 13.59
CA GLY A 17 18.01 14.50 13.78
C GLY A 17 18.15 13.85 15.16
N SER A 18 17.93 12.54 15.23
CA SER A 18 18.41 11.69 16.32
C SER A 18 18.98 10.41 15.71
N ILE A 19 20.30 10.21 15.86
CA ILE A 19 21.00 9.01 15.37
C ILE A 19 20.71 7.90 16.38
N LEU A 20 19.64 7.16 16.13
CA LEU A 20 19.44 5.86 16.75
C LEU A 20 19.87 4.79 15.75
N THR A 21 20.43 3.69 16.26
CA THR A 21 20.79 2.45 15.56
C THR A 21 19.57 1.73 14.95
N ILE A 22 18.61 2.48 14.43
CA ILE A 22 17.37 1.95 13.89
C ILE A 22 17.70 1.42 12.51
N THR A 23 17.75 0.10 12.43
CA THR A 23 17.88 -0.62 11.19
C THR A 23 16.63 -0.39 10.35
N ASN A 24 16.82 -0.36 9.04
CA ASN A 24 15.75 -0.26 8.08
C ASN A 24 14.79 -1.47 8.23
N PRO A 25 13.46 -1.26 8.38
CA PRO A 25 12.54 -2.36 8.65
C PRO A 25 12.64 -3.48 7.59
N GLY A 26 12.42 -4.72 8.02
CA GLY A 26 12.53 -5.89 7.14
C GLY A 26 11.39 -5.99 6.12
N PRO A 27 11.50 -6.87 5.12
CA PRO A 27 10.42 -7.14 4.17
C PRO A 27 9.14 -7.63 4.87
N GLY A 28 9.25 -8.52 5.87
CA GLY A 28 8.08 -8.98 6.63
C GLY A 28 7.36 -7.87 7.41
N ASN A 29 8.09 -6.88 7.93
CA ASN A 29 7.48 -5.71 8.59
C ASN A 29 6.68 -4.87 7.58
N TYR A 30 7.19 -4.75 6.36
CA TYR A 30 6.49 -4.03 5.29
C TYR A 30 5.26 -4.80 4.82
N GLU A 31 5.36 -6.11 4.62
CA GLU A 31 4.23 -6.96 4.21
C GLU A 31 3.06 -6.83 5.17
N GLN A 32 3.31 -6.84 6.49
CA GLN A 32 2.27 -6.63 7.49
C GLN A 32 1.66 -5.23 7.38
N TYR A 33 2.50 -4.19 7.31
CA TYR A 33 2.05 -2.80 7.17
C TYR A 33 1.19 -2.60 5.92
N ALA A 34 1.69 -3.01 4.76
CA ALA A 34 1.02 -2.84 3.47
C ALA A 34 -0.30 -3.62 3.43
N SER A 35 -0.33 -4.83 4.00
CA SER A 35 -1.54 -5.63 4.11
C SER A 35 -2.61 -4.94 4.96
N GLU A 36 -2.22 -4.39 6.12
CA GLU A 36 -3.16 -3.66 6.98
C GLU A 36 -3.68 -2.38 6.33
N GLN A 37 -2.81 -1.61 5.65
CA GLN A 37 -3.20 -0.41 4.93
C GLN A 37 -4.16 -0.72 3.77
N LEU A 38 -3.85 -1.73 2.95
CA LEU A 38 -4.70 -2.13 1.83
C LEU A 38 -6.08 -2.59 2.31
N ASN A 39 -6.14 -3.45 3.33
CA ASN A 39 -7.42 -3.90 3.89
C ASN A 39 -8.23 -2.74 4.46
N THR A 40 -7.56 -1.77 5.09
CA THR A 40 -8.21 -0.58 5.63
C THR A 40 -8.78 0.29 4.51
N TYR A 41 -7.97 0.61 3.50
CA TYR A 41 -8.37 1.39 2.32
C TYR A 41 -9.55 0.75 1.58
N LEU A 42 -9.49 -0.56 1.32
CA LEU A 42 -10.57 -1.26 0.64
C LEU A 42 -11.89 -1.18 1.42
N LYS A 43 -11.84 -1.27 2.75
CA LYS A 43 -13.06 -1.24 3.58
C LYS A 43 -13.59 0.17 3.84
N GLN A 44 -12.71 1.15 4.00
CA GLN A 44 -13.07 2.50 4.44
C GLN A 44 -13.33 3.44 3.28
N ASP A 45 -12.61 3.28 2.17
CA ASP A 45 -12.69 4.17 1.01
C ASP A 45 -13.39 3.47 -0.16
N VAL A 46 -12.95 2.29 -0.57
CA VAL A 46 -13.46 1.63 -1.79
C VAL A 46 -14.86 1.02 -1.60
N CYS A 47 -15.07 0.18 -0.57
CA CYS A 47 -16.34 -0.50 -0.36
C CYS A 47 -17.54 0.46 -0.19
N PRO A 48 -17.41 1.61 0.51
CA PRO A 48 -18.48 2.60 0.60
C PRO A 48 -18.72 3.38 -0.71
N GLU A 49 -17.68 3.61 -1.53
CA GLU A 49 -17.79 4.32 -2.81
C GLU A 49 -18.53 3.52 -3.89
N ILE A 50 -18.47 2.19 -3.86
CA ILE A 50 -19.15 1.32 -4.84
C ILE A 50 -20.69 1.45 -4.71
N ASP A 51 -21.24 1.07 -3.55
CA ASP A 51 -22.66 1.18 -3.21
C ASP A 51 -22.83 0.97 -1.69
N GLN A 52 -23.56 1.85 -1.01
CA GLN A 52 -23.85 1.71 0.42
C GLN A 52 -24.52 0.38 0.78
N LYS A 53 -25.34 -0.19 -0.11
CA LYS A 53 -25.98 -1.49 0.09
C LYS A 53 -25.01 -2.66 -0.05
N LEU A 54 -23.93 -2.48 -0.82
CA LEU A 54 -22.89 -3.50 -1.06
C LEU A 54 -21.68 -3.33 -0.13
N SER A 55 -21.57 -2.24 0.62
CA SER A 55 -20.45 -1.98 1.53
C SER A 55 -20.17 -3.14 2.51
N LYS A 56 -21.23 -3.74 3.09
CA LYS A 56 -21.10 -4.91 3.98
C LYS A 56 -20.63 -6.17 3.24
N PRO A 57 -21.31 -6.63 2.18
CA PRO A 57 -20.82 -7.74 1.35
C PRO A 57 -19.38 -7.54 0.85
N CYS A 58 -19.04 -6.33 0.42
CA CYS A 58 -17.70 -5.96 -0.03
C CYS A 58 -16.68 -6.11 1.10
N SER A 59 -16.96 -5.59 2.29
CA SER A 59 -16.05 -5.71 3.45
C SER A 59 -15.80 -7.18 3.84
N ILE A 60 -16.84 -8.02 3.77
CA ILE A 60 -16.73 -9.47 4.00
C ILE A 60 -15.85 -10.13 2.93
N LEU A 61 -16.01 -9.73 1.67
CA LEU A 61 -15.18 -10.23 0.58
C LEU A 61 -13.71 -9.84 0.77
N VAL A 62 -13.44 -8.60 1.19
CA VAL A 62 -12.08 -8.13 1.53
C VAL A 62 -11.48 -8.98 2.64
N ASP A 63 -12.24 -9.28 3.69
CA ASP A 63 -11.79 -10.17 4.77
C ASP A 63 -11.45 -11.58 4.29
N PHE A 64 -12.27 -12.13 3.39
CA PHE A 64 -12.04 -13.44 2.81
C PHE A 64 -10.82 -13.45 1.87
N ALA A 65 -10.65 -12.39 1.08
CA ALA A 65 -9.53 -12.23 0.15
C ALA A 65 -8.21 -11.88 0.85
N ARG A 66 -8.24 -11.47 2.12
CA ARG A 66 -7.06 -11.00 2.86
C ARG A 66 -5.82 -11.91 2.74
N PRO A 67 -5.90 -13.25 2.89
CA PRO A 67 -4.71 -14.10 2.70
C PRO A 67 -4.11 -14.01 1.30
N GLN A 68 -4.95 -13.89 0.26
CA GLN A 68 -4.53 -13.77 -1.13
C GLN A 68 -3.93 -12.38 -1.40
N LEU A 69 -4.54 -11.32 -0.85
CA LEU A 69 -4.01 -9.96 -0.93
C LEU A 69 -2.62 -9.87 -0.27
N ASN A 70 -2.44 -10.49 0.89
CA ASN A 70 -1.15 -10.51 1.57
C ASN A 70 -0.08 -11.24 0.74
N MET A 71 -0.43 -12.37 0.11
CA MET A 71 0.49 -13.08 -0.79
C MET A 71 0.83 -12.24 -2.02
N ALA A 72 -0.15 -11.55 -2.62
CA ALA A 72 0.08 -10.68 -3.76
C ALA A 72 1.02 -9.52 -3.39
N ILE A 73 0.85 -8.90 -2.21
CA ILE A 73 1.79 -7.89 -1.71
C ILE A 73 3.18 -8.47 -1.59
N ALA A 74 3.35 -9.62 -0.93
CA ALA A 74 4.67 -10.21 -0.73
C ALA A 74 5.36 -10.56 -2.07
N ASP A 75 4.62 -11.11 -3.03
CA ASP A 75 5.14 -11.52 -4.34
C ASP A 75 5.44 -10.34 -5.27
N GLN A 76 4.62 -9.30 -5.20
CA GLN A 76 4.66 -8.15 -6.13
C GLN A 76 5.31 -6.90 -5.51
N THR A 77 5.93 -7.04 -4.34
CA THR A 77 6.73 -5.98 -3.72
C THR A 77 8.19 -6.06 -4.14
N GLN A 78 8.72 -4.98 -4.69
CA GLN A 78 10.14 -4.78 -4.89
C GLN A 78 10.72 -3.85 -3.82
N ARG A 79 11.77 -4.31 -3.13
CA ARG A 79 12.48 -3.51 -2.12
C ARG A 79 13.81 -3.00 -2.67
N ARG A 80 13.98 -1.68 -2.69
CA ARG A 80 15.27 -1.02 -2.91
C ARG A 80 15.83 -0.53 -1.58
N ASN A 81 16.85 -1.23 -1.09
CA ASN A 81 17.49 -0.91 0.18
C ASN A 81 18.60 0.13 -0.01
N PHE A 82 18.54 1.20 0.77
CA PHE A 82 19.58 2.21 0.90
C PHE A 82 20.15 2.20 2.33
N LEU A 83 21.25 2.91 2.53
CA LEU A 83 22.02 2.90 3.78
C LEU A 83 21.18 3.34 5.00
N LEU A 84 20.25 4.28 4.82
CA LEU A 84 19.43 4.85 5.90
C LEU A 84 17.92 4.59 5.74
N PHE A 85 17.46 4.14 4.57
CA PHE A 85 16.04 3.98 4.25
C PHE A 85 15.85 2.92 3.17
N SER A 86 14.63 2.41 3.00
CA SER A 86 14.24 1.53 1.90
C SER A 86 13.09 2.18 1.14
N ILE A 87 13.04 1.95 -0.16
CA ILE A 87 11.85 2.21 -0.95
C ILE A 87 11.22 0.86 -1.28
N TYR A 88 9.93 0.73 -0.99
CA TYR A 88 9.11 -0.42 -1.33
C TYR A 88 8.14 0.01 -2.42
N GLN A 89 8.16 -0.72 -3.52
CA GLN A 89 7.23 -0.53 -4.63
C GLN A 89 6.38 -1.78 -4.73
N THR A 90 5.07 -1.61 -4.71
CA THR A 90 4.13 -2.72 -4.81
C THR A 90 3.22 -2.47 -6.01
N GLU A 91 3.31 -3.35 -7.00
CA GLU A 91 2.46 -3.35 -8.19
C GLU A 91 1.45 -4.48 -8.05
N LEU A 92 0.26 -4.21 -7.52
CA LEU A 92 -0.79 -5.21 -7.33
C LEU A 92 -1.65 -5.37 -8.57
N SER A 93 -1.46 -6.48 -9.27
CA SER A 93 -2.37 -6.93 -10.32
C SER A 93 -3.44 -7.85 -9.76
N ILE A 94 -4.70 -7.40 -9.77
CA ILE A 94 -5.82 -8.16 -9.22
C ILE A 94 -6.51 -8.90 -10.37
N PRO A 95 -6.51 -10.25 -10.41
CA PRO A 95 -7.15 -11.01 -11.49
C PRO A 95 -8.68 -10.92 -11.40
N SER A 96 -9.26 -9.87 -11.98
CA SER A 96 -10.70 -9.63 -12.21
C SER A 96 -10.89 -8.30 -12.95
N THR A 97 -12.12 -7.81 -13.14
CA THR A 97 -12.44 -6.47 -13.69
C THR A 97 -12.07 -5.32 -12.74
N LEU A 98 -11.12 -5.51 -11.84
CA LEU A 98 -10.63 -4.51 -10.89
C LEU A 98 -9.36 -3.86 -11.44
N PRO A 99 -9.13 -2.56 -11.18
CA PRO A 99 -7.93 -1.87 -11.65
C PRO A 99 -6.67 -2.42 -10.98
N ASP A 100 -5.55 -2.28 -11.67
CA ASP A 100 -4.23 -2.53 -11.09
C ASP A 100 -3.87 -1.41 -10.12
N TYR A 101 -3.19 -1.72 -9.02
CA TYR A 101 -2.81 -0.73 -8.02
C TYR A 101 -1.29 -0.62 -7.88
N TYR A 102 -0.83 0.61 -7.73
CA TYR A 102 0.57 0.95 -7.53
C TYR A 102 0.76 1.70 -6.22
N PHE A 103 1.70 1.24 -5.40
CA PHE A 103 2.05 1.87 -4.13
C PHE A 103 3.56 2.11 -4.03
N GLU A 104 3.94 3.30 -3.58
CA GLU A 104 5.31 3.57 -3.13
C GLU A 104 5.35 3.94 -1.65
N THR A 105 6.19 3.23 -0.90
CA THR A 105 6.37 3.41 0.53
C THR A 105 7.83 3.63 0.88
N LEU A 106 8.10 4.69 1.63
CA LEU A 106 9.39 4.95 2.27
C LEU A 106 9.43 4.21 3.62
N GLY A 107 10.36 3.27 3.76
CA GLY A 107 10.74 2.70 5.04
C GLY A 107 11.93 3.46 5.63
N ILE A 108 11.77 4.09 6.78
CA ILE A 108 12.84 4.81 7.47
C ILE A 108 12.63 4.72 8.98
N PHE A 109 13.69 4.44 9.73
CA PHE A 109 13.66 4.39 11.19
C PHE A 109 12.49 3.55 11.75
N ASP A 110 12.31 2.31 11.24
CA ASP A 110 11.23 1.38 11.62
C ASP A 110 9.81 1.92 11.39
N LYS A 111 9.68 2.95 10.55
CA LYS A 111 8.40 3.53 10.14
C LYS A 111 8.23 3.42 8.64
N PHE A 112 6.97 3.30 8.22
CA PHE A 112 6.57 3.26 6.84
C PHE A 112 5.71 4.46 6.49
N TYR A 113 6.01 5.08 5.36
CA TYR A 113 5.30 6.24 4.84
C TYR A 113 4.94 6.00 3.38
N THR A 114 3.70 5.59 3.11
CA THR A 114 3.19 5.52 1.74
C THR A 114 2.94 6.93 1.24
N TYR A 115 3.70 7.34 0.24
CA TYR A 115 3.62 8.69 -0.32
C TYR A 115 2.97 8.71 -1.71
N CYS A 116 2.88 7.57 -2.38
CA CYS A 116 2.14 7.40 -3.64
C CYS A 116 1.20 6.19 -3.55
N ALA A 117 -0.02 6.39 -4.02
CA ALA A 117 -1.02 5.35 -4.26
C ALA A 117 -1.77 5.74 -5.53
N GLU A 118 -1.77 4.87 -6.54
CA GLU A 118 -2.41 5.11 -7.82
C GLU A 118 -3.11 3.84 -8.29
N SER A 119 -4.21 4.00 -9.02
CA SER A 119 -4.96 2.91 -9.64
C SER A 119 -4.95 3.10 -11.16
N SER A 120 -4.60 2.07 -11.91
CA SER A 120 -4.63 2.05 -13.37
C SER A 120 -5.78 1.17 -13.86
N ASP A 121 -6.68 1.76 -14.67
CA ASP A 121 -7.83 1.09 -15.31
C ASP A 121 -7.43 0.23 -16.52
#